data_AF-A0A447PGF5-F1
#
_entry.id   AF-A0A447PGF5-F1
#
_cell.length_a   1.000
_cell.length_b   1.000
_cell.length_c   1.000
_cell.angle_alpha   90.00
_cell.angle_beta   90.00
_cell.angle_gamma   90.00
#
_symmetry.space_group_name_H-M   'P 1'
#
loop_
_entity.id
_entity.type
_entity.pdbx_description
1 polymer ?
#
loop_
_entity_poly.entity_id
_entity_poly.type
_entity_poly.pdbx_seq_one_letter_code
_entity_poly.pdbx_strand_id
1 'polypeptide(L)'
;MVWLSTSKSKANTRQFGNNDARVDDMAVDLVERFMKKIQKLTTYRGAIPTQSVLTITSNVVYGKKTGNTPDGRRAGAPFGPGANPMHGRDQKGAVASLTSVAKLPFAYAKDGISYTFSIVPNALGKDDEVRKTNLAGLMDGYFHHEASIEGGQHLNVNVMNREMLLDRDGTSGKISAADHPCIWLRSTF
;
A
#
# COMPACT_ATOMS: atom_id res chain seq x y z
N MET A 1 13.55 -16.03 4.22
CA MET A 1 13.87 -14.61 3.98
C MET A 1 15.32 -14.56 3.53
N VAL A 2 15.57 -14.32 2.24
CA VAL A 2 16.95 -14.25 1.69
C VAL A 2 17.41 -12.80 1.78
N TRP A 3 18.58 -12.56 2.35
CA TRP A 3 19.15 -11.24 2.57
C TRP A 3 20.49 -11.13 1.85
N LEU A 4 20.62 -10.16 0.94
CA LEU A 4 21.90 -9.67 0.45
C LEU A 4 22.05 -8.22 0.93
N SER A 5 22.96 -8.04 1.89
CA SER A 5 23.43 -6.74 2.34
C SER A 5 24.52 -6.26 1.38
N THR A 6 24.30 -5.11 0.74
CA THR A 6 25.43 -4.28 0.28
C THR A 6 25.22 -2.86 0.78
N SER A 7 26.15 -2.43 1.62
CA SER A 7 26.28 -1.05 2.07
C SER A 7 26.93 -0.23 0.95
N LYS A 8 26.14 0.57 0.21
CA LYS A 8 26.54 1.89 -0.32
C LYS A 8 25.46 2.55 -1.21
N SER A 9 25.38 3.87 -1.03
CA SER A 9 24.64 4.90 -1.79
C SER A 9 23.14 5.06 -1.51
N LYS A 10 22.79 6.25 -0.99
CA LYS A 10 21.43 6.81 -0.88
C LYS A 10 20.88 7.28 -2.25
N ALA A 11 21.47 6.87 -3.36
CA ALA A 11 21.17 7.41 -4.69
C ALA A 11 20.31 6.44 -5.49
N ASN A 12 19.04 6.81 -5.69
CA ASN A 12 18.19 6.32 -6.78
C ASN A 12 17.90 4.80 -6.81
N THR A 13 17.57 4.19 -5.68
CA THR A 13 16.99 2.85 -5.68
C THR A 13 15.56 2.91 -6.21
N ARG A 14 15.25 2.08 -7.21
CA ARG A 14 13.88 1.95 -7.73
C ARG A 14 12.98 1.42 -6.62
N GLN A 15 11.78 1.98 -6.49
CA GLN A 15 10.85 1.69 -5.42
C GLN A 15 9.50 1.24 -5.98
N PHE A 16 8.87 0.29 -5.30
CA PHE A 16 7.52 -0.18 -5.63
C PHE A 16 6.52 0.98 -5.49
N GLY A 17 5.49 1.02 -6.35
CA GLY A 17 4.51 2.12 -6.37
C GLY A 17 4.78 3.21 -7.42
N ASN A 18 5.67 2.96 -8.38
CA ASN A 18 6.09 3.95 -9.39
C ASN A 18 5.91 3.44 -10.83
N ASN A 19 5.09 2.40 -11.01
CA ASN A 19 4.89 1.70 -12.28
C ASN A 19 6.21 1.36 -12.99
N ASP A 20 7.18 0.84 -12.25
CA ASP A 20 8.45 0.37 -12.80
C ASP A 20 8.44 -1.16 -12.80
N ALA A 21 8.33 -1.75 -14.01
CA ALA A 21 8.22 -3.19 -14.20
C ALA A 21 9.31 -3.96 -13.44
N ARG A 22 10.54 -3.45 -13.38
CA ARG A 22 11.63 -4.17 -12.67
C ARG A 22 11.37 -4.35 -11.18
N VAL A 23 10.64 -3.45 -10.54
CA VAL A 23 10.31 -3.55 -9.11
C VAL A 23 8.95 -4.19 -8.91
N ASP A 24 7.99 -3.85 -9.77
CA ASP A 24 6.64 -4.41 -9.70
C ASP A 24 6.65 -5.91 -9.98
N ASP A 25 7.41 -6.37 -10.98
CA ASP A 25 7.54 -7.79 -11.32
C ASP A 25 8.20 -8.57 -10.18
N MET A 26 9.12 -7.95 -9.42
CA MET A 26 9.67 -8.58 -8.21
C MET A 26 8.62 -8.74 -7.11
N ALA A 27 7.69 -7.78 -6.98
CA ALA A 27 6.60 -7.87 -6.01
C ALA A 27 5.60 -8.96 -6.42
N VAL A 28 5.25 -9.03 -7.71
CA VAL A 28 4.41 -10.09 -8.31
C VAL A 28 5.02 -11.48 -8.05
N ASP A 29 6.30 -11.65 -8.41
CA ASP A 29 7.03 -12.88 -8.23
C ASP A 29 7.13 -13.30 -6.76
N LEU A 30 7.27 -12.34 -5.83
CA LEU A 30 7.30 -12.63 -4.39
C LEU A 30 5.96 -13.21 -3.90
N VAL A 31 4.84 -12.59 -4.28
CA VAL A 31 3.49 -13.03 -3.92
C VAL A 31 3.23 -14.43 -4.48
N GLU A 32 3.52 -14.65 -5.75
CA GLU A 32 3.33 -15.94 -6.42
C GLU A 32 4.22 -17.04 -5.83
N ARG A 33 5.53 -16.80 -5.71
CA ARG A 33 6.47 -17.80 -5.18
C ARG A 33 6.18 -18.16 -3.74
N PHE A 34 5.70 -17.22 -2.92
CA PHE A 34 5.33 -17.52 -1.55
C PHE A 34 4.13 -18.48 -1.52
N MET A 35 3.04 -18.18 -2.24
CA MET A 35 1.86 -19.04 -2.28
C MET A 35 2.17 -20.43 -2.85
N LYS A 36 2.98 -20.50 -3.93
CA LYS A 36 3.43 -21.78 -4.52
C LYS A 36 4.22 -22.65 -3.53
N LYS A 37 4.88 -22.07 -2.54
CA LYS A 37 5.54 -22.84 -1.47
C LYS A 37 4.53 -23.36 -0.46
N ILE A 38 3.58 -22.53 -0.04
CA ILE A 38 2.52 -22.92 0.90
C ILE A 38 1.62 -24.01 0.31
N GLN A 39 1.30 -23.93 -0.98
CA GLN A 39 0.47 -24.93 -1.69
C GLN A 39 1.07 -26.34 -1.73
N LYS A 40 2.38 -26.48 -1.48
CA LYS A 40 3.04 -27.81 -1.40
C LYS A 40 2.84 -28.50 -0.06
N LEU A 41 2.32 -27.77 0.93
CA LEU A 41 2.14 -28.29 2.29
C LEU A 41 0.78 -28.98 2.39
N THR A 42 0.77 -30.18 2.98
CA THR A 42 -0.48 -30.87 3.31
C THR A 42 -1.22 -30.10 4.40
N THR A 43 -2.45 -29.73 4.12
CA THR A 43 -3.32 -29.02 5.06
C THR A 43 -4.27 -29.99 5.76
N TYR A 44 -4.65 -29.63 6.99
CA TYR A 44 -5.66 -30.37 7.71
C TYR A 44 -7.01 -30.36 6.96
N ARG A 45 -7.69 -31.52 6.91
CA ARG A 45 -8.98 -31.71 6.21
C ARG A 45 -8.99 -31.35 4.71
N GLY A 46 -7.83 -31.34 4.05
CA GLY A 46 -7.74 -30.98 2.63
C GLY A 46 -8.11 -29.53 2.35
N ALA A 47 -7.93 -28.63 3.33
CA ALA A 47 -8.17 -27.21 3.14
C ALA A 47 -7.28 -26.62 2.03
N ILE A 48 -7.82 -25.68 1.25
CA ILE A 48 -7.03 -24.99 0.23
C ILE A 48 -6.38 -23.78 0.90
N PRO A 49 -5.04 -23.68 0.92
CA PRO A 49 -4.39 -22.53 1.52
C PRO A 49 -4.59 -21.28 0.66
N THR A 50 -4.81 -20.15 1.32
CA THR A 50 -4.86 -18.81 0.72
C THR A 50 -3.87 -17.91 1.44
N GLN A 51 -3.55 -16.76 0.86
CA GLN A 51 -2.78 -15.71 1.53
C GLN A 51 -3.47 -14.36 1.32
N SER A 52 -3.24 -13.46 2.26
CA SER A 52 -3.62 -12.05 2.18
C SER A 52 -2.37 -11.18 2.20
N VAL A 53 -2.39 -10.09 1.42
CA VAL A 53 -1.41 -9.01 1.50
C VAL A 53 -2.03 -7.90 2.35
N LEU A 54 -1.99 -8.13 3.66
CA LEU A 54 -2.65 -7.32 4.68
C LEU A 54 -1.77 -7.28 5.93
N THR A 55 -1.71 -6.13 6.61
CA THR A 55 -0.94 -5.98 7.84
C THR A 55 -1.74 -5.55 9.06
N ILE A 56 -2.98 -5.07 8.90
CA ILE A 56 -3.74 -4.40 9.98
C ILE A 56 -2.81 -3.34 10.65
N THR A 57 -2.56 -3.44 11.96
CA THR A 57 -1.62 -2.57 12.71
C THR A 57 -0.27 -3.24 13.02
N SER A 58 -0.06 -4.47 12.54
CA SER A 58 1.14 -5.25 12.83
C SER A 58 2.39 -4.72 12.11
N ASN A 59 2.23 -3.93 11.05
CA ASN A 59 3.34 -3.31 10.31
C ASN A 59 4.26 -2.47 11.21
N VAL A 60 3.70 -1.82 12.24
CA VAL A 60 4.46 -1.06 13.24
C VAL A 60 5.20 -2.00 14.19
N VAL A 61 4.51 -3.02 14.71
CA VAL A 61 5.07 -3.97 15.69
C VAL A 61 6.19 -4.80 15.05
N TYR A 62 5.97 -5.32 13.85
CA TYR A 62 7.00 -6.05 13.10
C TYR A 62 8.15 -5.14 12.68
N GLY A 63 7.85 -3.88 12.32
CA GLY A 63 8.87 -2.86 12.05
C GLY A 63 9.82 -2.66 13.24
N LYS A 64 9.26 -2.50 14.45
CA LYS A 64 9.99 -2.38 15.73
C LYS A 64 10.94 -3.56 15.99
N LYS A 65 10.56 -4.76 15.53
CA LYS A 65 11.33 -6.00 15.72
C LYS A 65 12.27 -6.34 14.57
N THR A 66 12.33 -5.51 13.53
CA THR A 66 13.19 -5.75 12.35
C THR A 66 14.33 -4.73 12.25
N GLY A 67 15.54 -5.22 11.98
CA GLY A 67 16.73 -4.40 11.72
C GLY A 67 16.65 -3.58 10.42
N ASN A 68 17.75 -2.96 10.00
CA ASN A 68 17.81 -2.22 8.74
C ASN A 68 17.51 -3.17 7.55
N THR A 69 16.70 -2.73 6.57
CA THR A 69 16.42 -3.49 5.34
C THR A 69 17.12 -2.87 4.11
N PRO A 70 17.42 -3.66 3.05
CA PRO A 70 18.28 -3.23 1.94
C PRO A 70 17.64 -2.16 1.05
N ASP A 71 16.33 -2.04 1.14
CA ASP A 71 15.51 -0.98 0.55
C ASP A 71 15.71 0.40 1.25
N GLY A 72 16.56 0.47 2.28
CA GLY A 72 16.91 1.70 2.99
C GLY A 72 16.02 2.02 4.18
N ARG A 73 15.03 1.17 4.53
CA ARG A 73 14.26 1.33 5.78
C ARG A 73 15.18 1.10 6.98
N ARG A 74 15.11 2.01 7.95
CA ARG A 74 15.89 1.92 9.19
C ARG A 74 15.28 0.93 10.17
N ALA A 75 16.13 0.34 11.00
CA ALA A 75 15.73 -0.53 12.10
C ALA A 75 14.64 0.15 12.94
N GLY A 76 13.61 -0.61 13.27
CA GLY A 76 12.50 -0.13 14.08
C GLY A 76 11.41 0.68 13.34
N ALA A 77 11.67 1.19 12.13
CA ALA A 77 10.68 1.94 11.37
C ALA A 77 9.54 1.02 10.87
N PRO A 78 8.30 1.51 10.73
CA PRO A 78 7.18 0.68 10.28
C PRO A 78 7.36 0.19 8.83
N PHE A 79 6.76 -0.96 8.53
CA PHE A 79 6.58 -1.42 7.15
C PHE A 79 5.43 -0.67 6.44
N GLY A 80 5.39 -0.78 5.11
CA GLY A 80 4.21 -0.38 4.34
C GLY A 80 2.97 -1.17 4.83
N PRO A 81 1.81 -0.52 5.00
CA PRO A 81 0.60 -1.21 5.42
C PRO A 81 -0.02 -1.99 4.25
N GLY A 82 -0.31 -3.27 4.45
CA GLY A 82 -0.84 -4.15 3.40
C GLY A 82 0.02 -4.15 2.15
N ALA A 83 -0.61 -3.90 1.00
CA ALA A 83 0.04 -3.81 -0.31
C ALA A 83 0.56 -2.39 -0.65
N ASN A 84 0.44 -1.43 0.26
CA ASN A 84 0.85 -0.06 -0.01
C ASN A 84 2.36 0.02 -0.31
N PRO A 85 2.75 0.89 -1.27
CA PRO A 85 4.11 1.40 -1.31
C PRO A 85 4.52 1.95 0.06
N MET A 86 5.78 1.76 0.41
CA MET A 86 6.30 2.34 1.65
C MET A 86 6.18 3.87 1.63
N HIS A 87 5.89 4.45 2.79
CA HIS A 87 5.63 5.88 2.91
C HIS A 87 6.69 6.75 2.21
N GLY A 88 6.25 7.62 1.31
CA GLY A 88 7.09 8.59 0.59
C GLY A 88 7.93 8.00 -0.55
N ARG A 89 7.61 6.77 -0.97
CA ARG A 89 8.33 6.08 -2.05
C ARG A 89 7.57 6.05 -3.37
N ASP A 90 6.28 6.33 -3.37
CA ASP A 90 5.42 6.53 -4.53
C ASP A 90 5.53 7.98 -5.05
N GLN A 91 6.56 8.24 -5.85
CA GLN A 91 6.95 9.58 -6.30
C GLN A 91 6.42 9.95 -7.69
N LYS A 92 5.89 8.98 -8.45
CA LYS A 92 5.31 9.20 -9.79
C LYS A 92 3.79 9.45 -9.79
N GLY A 93 3.21 9.70 -8.62
CA GLY A 93 1.81 10.09 -8.47
C GLY A 93 0.82 8.92 -8.35
N ALA A 94 -0.45 9.29 -8.18
CA ALA A 94 -1.56 8.40 -7.83
C ALA A 94 -1.74 7.24 -8.83
N VAL A 95 -1.79 7.56 -10.12
CA VAL A 95 -1.99 6.57 -11.20
C VAL A 95 -0.88 5.52 -11.17
N ALA A 96 0.38 5.94 -11.06
CA ALA A 96 1.51 5.01 -11.03
C ALA A 96 1.47 4.09 -9.80
N SER A 97 1.05 4.62 -8.66
CA SER A 97 0.90 3.86 -7.40
C SER A 97 -0.22 2.81 -7.52
N LEU A 98 -1.40 3.22 -7.99
CA LEU A 98 -2.54 2.34 -8.26
C LEU A 98 -2.18 1.25 -9.27
N THR A 99 -1.52 1.61 -10.39
CA THR A 99 -1.09 0.65 -11.42
C THR A 99 -0.08 -0.36 -10.89
N SER A 100 0.90 0.06 -10.07
CA SER A 100 1.86 -0.88 -9.45
C SER A 100 1.17 -1.91 -8.55
N VAL A 101 0.21 -1.46 -7.73
CA VAL A 101 -0.51 -2.36 -6.81
C VAL A 101 -1.48 -3.29 -7.55
N ALA A 102 -2.15 -2.79 -8.59
CA ALA A 102 -3.08 -3.58 -9.41
C ALA A 102 -2.39 -4.77 -10.11
N LYS A 103 -1.08 -4.72 -10.35
CA LYS A 103 -0.32 -5.85 -10.93
C LYS A 103 -0.20 -7.07 -10.01
N LEU A 104 -0.43 -6.91 -8.70
CA LEU A 104 -0.27 -8.02 -7.76
C LEU A 104 -1.31 -9.12 -8.05
N PRO A 105 -0.89 -10.40 -8.19
CA PRO A 105 -1.76 -11.44 -8.71
C PRO A 105 -2.74 -11.93 -7.64
N PHE A 106 -4.01 -11.56 -7.77
CA PHE A 106 -5.07 -11.97 -6.85
C PHE A 106 -5.30 -13.47 -6.88
N ALA A 107 -5.08 -14.13 -8.02
CA ALA A 107 -5.10 -15.60 -8.11
C ALA A 107 -4.21 -16.29 -7.05
N TYR A 108 -3.13 -15.63 -6.62
CA TYR A 108 -2.26 -16.12 -5.56
C TYR A 108 -2.56 -15.47 -4.20
N ALA A 109 -3.36 -14.42 -4.10
CA ALA A 109 -3.66 -13.72 -2.85
C ALA A 109 -5.18 -13.62 -2.59
N LYS A 110 -5.87 -14.76 -2.70
CA LYS A 110 -7.33 -14.88 -2.65
C LYS A 110 -7.99 -14.46 -1.33
N ASP A 111 -7.20 -14.31 -0.27
CA ASP A 111 -7.69 -13.80 1.02
C ASP A 111 -7.69 -12.26 1.07
N GLY A 112 -7.21 -11.60 0.01
CA GLY A 112 -7.31 -10.17 -0.20
C GLY A 112 -5.98 -9.45 -0.36
N ILE A 113 -5.97 -8.39 -1.15
CA ILE A 113 -4.84 -7.47 -1.33
C ILE A 113 -5.34 -6.10 -0.85
N SER A 114 -4.92 -5.68 0.35
CA SER A 114 -5.44 -4.46 0.95
C SER A 114 -4.59 -3.26 0.57
N TYR A 115 -5.18 -2.27 -0.09
CA TYR A 115 -4.53 -1.02 -0.46
C TYR A 115 -5.29 0.18 0.11
N THR A 116 -4.60 1.03 0.86
CA THR A 116 -5.15 2.28 1.39
C THR A 116 -4.49 3.47 0.71
N PHE A 117 -5.21 4.12 -0.19
CA PHE A 117 -4.73 5.24 -0.97
C PHE A 117 -5.12 6.56 -0.30
N SER A 118 -4.16 7.47 -0.14
CA SER A 118 -4.41 8.81 0.42
C SER A 118 -4.05 9.87 -0.62
N ILE A 119 -4.94 10.83 -0.83
CA ILE A 119 -4.77 11.91 -1.79
C ILE A 119 -5.25 13.23 -1.23
N VAL A 120 -4.55 14.31 -1.57
CA VAL A 120 -4.99 15.67 -1.22
C VAL A 120 -6.10 16.12 -2.19
N PRO A 121 -7.17 16.80 -1.73
CA PRO A 121 -8.27 17.25 -2.58
C PRO A 121 -7.82 18.00 -3.84
N ASN A 122 -6.79 18.86 -3.71
CA ASN A 122 -6.29 19.66 -4.82
C ASN A 122 -5.61 18.83 -5.92
N ALA A 123 -5.13 17.62 -5.61
CA ALA A 123 -4.57 16.71 -6.61
C ALA A 123 -5.67 16.02 -7.43
N LEU A 124 -6.92 15.97 -6.93
CA LEU A 124 -8.08 15.47 -7.66
C LEU A 124 -8.73 16.53 -8.54
N GLY A 125 -8.47 17.82 -8.32
CA GLY A 125 -9.05 18.91 -9.11
C GLY A 125 -9.30 20.17 -8.29
N LYS A 126 -9.60 21.27 -8.98
CA LYS A 126 -9.92 22.56 -8.34
C LYS A 126 -11.36 22.62 -7.85
N ASP A 127 -12.29 22.07 -8.62
CA ASP A 127 -13.72 22.10 -8.36
C ASP A 127 -14.26 20.72 -7.97
N ASP A 128 -15.37 20.71 -7.23
CA ASP A 128 -15.93 19.49 -6.62
C ASP A 128 -16.32 18.42 -7.65
N GLU A 129 -16.99 18.83 -8.74
CA GLU A 129 -17.39 17.90 -9.81
C GLU A 129 -16.17 17.26 -10.50
N VAL A 130 -15.13 18.06 -10.76
CA VAL A 130 -13.87 17.54 -11.33
C VAL A 130 -13.21 16.54 -10.39
N ARG A 131 -13.23 16.80 -9.07
CA ARG A 131 -12.67 15.88 -8.06
C ARG A 131 -13.42 14.55 -8.04
N LYS A 132 -14.75 14.57 -8.08
CA LYS A 132 -15.58 13.37 -8.14
C LYS A 132 -15.28 12.56 -9.41
N THR A 133 -15.27 13.21 -10.57
CA THR A 133 -14.97 12.57 -11.85
C THR A 133 -13.58 11.95 -11.87
N ASN A 134 -12.57 12.68 -11.40
CA ASN A 134 -11.20 12.16 -11.38
C ASN A 134 -11.02 11.03 -10.38
N LEU A 135 -11.65 11.09 -9.20
CA LEU A 135 -11.61 10.00 -8.24
C LEU A 135 -12.30 8.75 -8.80
N ALA A 136 -13.47 8.90 -9.43
CA ALA A 136 -14.16 7.80 -10.09
C ALA A 136 -13.29 7.18 -11.19
N GLY A 137 -12.68 8.00 -12.06
CA GLY A 137 -11.78 7.51 -13.10
C GLY A 137 -10.53 6.79 -12.58
N LEU A 138 -9.96 7.24 -11.45
CA LEU A 138 -8.86 6.53 -10.78
C LEU A 138 -9.31 5.17 -10.26
N MET A 139 -10.51 5.08 -9.69
CA MET A 139 -11.08 3.84 -9.20
C MET A 139 -11.42 2.90 -10.36
N ASP A 140 -12.06 3.40 -11.41
CA ASP A 140 -12.37 2.64 -12.63
C ASP A 140 -11.10 2.03 -13.22
N GLY A 141 -10.03 2.83 -13.35
CA GLY A 141 -8.73 2.34 -13.84
C GLY A 141 -8.06 1.32 -12.92
N TYR A 142 -8.20 1.45 -11.59
CA TYR A 142 -7.62 0.52 -10.63
C TYR A 142 -8.36 -0.83 -10.61
N PHE A 143 -9.68 -0.81 -10.65
CA PHE A 143 -10.53 -2.00 -10.60
C PHE A 143 -10.77 -2.64 -11.97
N HIS A 144 -10.32 -1.99 -13.06
CA HIS A 144 -10.47 -2.51 -14.41
C HIS A 144 -9.88 -3.92 -14.54
N HIS A 145 -10.70 -4.85 -15.01
CA HIS A 145 -10.37 -6.27 -15.12
C HIS A 145 -10.74 -6.77 -16.51
N GLU A 146 -9.82 -7.47 -17.16
CA GLU A 146 -10.01 -8.11 -18.46
C GLU A 146 -9.60 -9.58 -18.39
N ALA A 147 -9.95 -10.37 -19.40
CA ALA A 147 -9.64 -11.79 -19.44
C ALA A 147 -8.14 -12.13 -19.27
N SER A 148 -7.25 -11.19 -19.63
CA SER A 148 -5.79 -11.33 -19.55
C SER A 148 -5.13 -10.45 -18.47
N ILE A 149 -5.87 -9.58 -17.80
CA ILE A 149 -5.34 -8.59 -16.86
C ILE A 149 -6.23 -8.55 -15.62
N GLU A 150 -5.66 -8.93 -14.48
CA GLU A 150 -6.33 -8.75 -13.19
C GLU A 150 -6.23 -7.27 -12.74
N GLY A 151 -7.37 -6.66 -12.40
CA GLY A 151 -7.42 -5.40 -11.68
C GLY A 151 -7.20 -5.54 -10.18
N GLY A 152 -7.02 -4.40 -9.51
CA GLY A 152 -7.01 -4.30 -8.06
C GLY A 152 -8.30 -4.82 -7.43
N GLN A 153 -8.23 -5.29 -6.18
CA GLN A 153 -9.34 -6.02 -5.53
C GLN A 153 -9.99 -5.24 -4.40
N HIS A 154 -9.20 -4.46 -3.66
CA HIS A 154 -9.67 -3.66 -2.55
C HIS A 154 -8.95 -2.31 -2.54
N LEU A 155 -9.69 -1.24 -2.24
CA LEU A 155 -9.18 0.12 -2.13
C LEU A 155 -9.92 0.88 -1.03
N ASN A 156 -9.17 1.37 -0.05
CA ASN A 156 -9.65 2.36 0.92
C ASN A 156 -9.10 3.73 0.53
N VAL A 157 -9.97 4.69 0.22
CA VAL A 157 -9.56 6.04 -0.17
C VAL A 157 -9.71 7.02 0.98
N ASN A 158 -8.66 7.78 1.23
CA ASN A 158 -8.59 8.89 2.17
C ASN A 158 -8.38 10.18 1.36
N VAL A 159 -9.31 11.13 1.45
CA VAL A 159 -9.19 12.45 0.80
C VAL A 159 -9.01 13.52 1.89
N MET A 160 -7.78 14.00 2.07
CA MET A 160 -7.44 14.87 3.21
C MET A 160 -6.19 15.71 2.99
N ASN A 161 -6.12 16.86 3.66
CA ASN A 161 -4.94 17.72 3.71
C ASN A 161 -4.07 17.39 4.93
N ARG A 162 -2.75 17.62 4.82
CA ARG A 162 -1.82 17.37 5.92
C ARG A 162 -2.11 18.26 7.13
N GLU A 163 -2.52 19.49 6.88
CA GLU A 163 -2.86 20.50 7.89
C GLU A 163 -4.01 19.99 8.78
N MET A 164 -5.01 19.33 8.19
CA MET A 164 -6.11 18.69 8.92
C MET A 164 -5.65 17.63 9.92
N LEU A 165 -4.46 17.05 9.72
CA LEU A 165 -3.86 16.05 10.63
C LEU A 165 -2.92 16.68 11.66
N LEU A 166 -2.20 17.75 11.29
CA LEU A 166 -1.27 18.44 12.18
C LEU A 166 -1.98 19.30 13.23
N ASP A 167 -3.15 19.85 12.90
CA ASP A 167 -4.01 20.55 13.87
C ASP A 167 -4.38 19.66 15.07
N ARG A 168 -4.34 18.33 14.90
CA ARG A 168 -4.63 17.34 15.93
C ARG A 168 -3.43 16.98 16.82
N ASP A 169 -2.19 17.09 16.32
CA ASP A 169 -0.97 16.64 17.02
C ASP A 169 -0.27 17.75 17.84
N GLY A 170 -0.88 18.94 17.96
CA GLY A 170 -0.61 19.88 19.06
C GLY A 170 0.73 20.60 19.05
N THR A 171 1.26 21.01 17.89
CA THR A 171 2.44 21.91 17.80
C THR A 171 2.15 23.37 17.43
N SER A 172 0.91 23.82 17.63
CA SER A 172 0.59 25.22 17.95
C SER A 172 -0.90 25.33 18.32
N GLY A 173 -1.19 25.54 19.62
CA GLY A 173 -2.57 25.73 20.11
C GLY A 173 -3.38 24.43 20.14
N LYS A 174 -3.61 23.87 21.34
CA LYS A 174 -4.29 22.58 21.53
C LYS A 174 -5.70 22.61 20.96
N ILE A 175 -5.95 21.82 19.91
CA ILE A 175 -7.28 21.35 19.52
C ILE A 175 -7.34 19.86 19.88
N SER A 176 -8.27 19.49 20.74
CA SER A 176 -8.48 18.15 21.28
C SER A 176 -9.18 17.26 20.25
N ALA A 177 -9.03 15.93 20.34
CA ALA A 177 -9.88 14.99 19.59
C ALA A 177 -11.40 15.20 19.86
N ALA A 178 -11.73 15.92 20.94
CA ALA A 178 -13.08 16.39 21.26
C ALA A 178 -13.61 17.48 20.32
N ASP A 179 -12.74 18.26 19.67
CA ASP A 179 -13.11 19.41 18.84
C ASP A 179 -13.40 19.02 17.38
N HIS A 180 -13.00 17.80 16.97
CA HIS A 180 -13.23 17.24 15.63
C HIS A 180 -13.72 15.78 15.66
N PRO A 181 -14.86 15.48 16.31
CA PRO A 181 -15.36 14.11 16.48
C PRO A 181 -15.78 13.42 15.17
N CYS A 182 -15.84 14.18 14.06
CA CYS A 182 -16.32 13.70 12.77
C CYS A 182 -15.19 13.39 11.75
N ILE A 183 -13.91 13.50 12.13
CA ILE A 183 -12.81 13.12 11.22
C ILE A 183 -12.62 11.60 11.27
N TRP A 184 -13.05 10.93 10.20
CA TRP A 184 -12.91 9.50 10.02
C TRP A 184 -11.69 9.20 9.12
N LEU A 185 -10.67 8.57 9.71
CA LEU A 185 -9.52 8.07 8.97
C LEU A 185 -9.69 6.58 8.70
N ARG A 186 -9.62 6.18 7.42
CA ARG A 186 -9.53 4.74 7.11
C ARG A 186 -8.10 4.28 7.31
N SER A 187 -7.93 3.32 8.21
CA SER A 187 -6.74 2.49 8.29
C SER A 187 -6.92 1.26 7.40
N THR A 188 -5.81 0.66 6.98
CA THR A 188 -5.79 -0.62 6.29
C THR A 188 -6.33 -1.69 7.24
N PHE A 189 -7.51 -2.21 6.94
CA PHE A 189 -8.10 -3.41 7.55
C PHE A 189 -8.06 -4.54 6.54
#